data_AF-A0A918GQV0-F1
#
_entry.id   AF-A0A918GQV0-F1
#
_cell.length_a   1.000
_cell.length_b   1.000
_cell.length_c   1.000
_cell.angle_alpha   90.00
_cell.angle_beta   90.00
_cell.angle_gamma   90.00
#
_symmetry.space_group_name_H-M   'P 1'
#
loop_
_entity.id
_entity.type
_entity.pdbx_description
1 polymer ?
#
loop_
_entity_poly.entity_id
_entity_poly.type
_entity_poly.pdbx_seq_one_letter_code
_entity_poly.pdbx_strand_id
1 'polypeptide(L)' 'MSSSEDRLDQAADAYASHLRDCRQCRADGRECPAAKFLRRAHNNLLREARRGSAAARR' A
#
# COMPACT_ATOMS: atom_id res chain seq x y z
N MET A 1 11.74 7.61 -13.11
CA MET A 1 10.87 7.05 -12.05
C MET A 1 10.56 5.63 -12.46
N SER A 2 10.96 4.66 -11.63
CA SER A 2 10.75 3.26 -11.98
C SER A 2 9.27 2.95 -11.82
N SER A 3 8.62 2.40 -12.86
CA SER A 3 7.17 2.17 -12.86
C SER A 3 6.66 1.39 -11.63
N SER A 4 7.51 0.57 -11.02
CA SER A 4 7.20 -0.16 -9.78
C SER A 4 7.23 0.70 -8.51
N GLU A 5 8.11 1.70 -8.44
CA GLU A 5 8.18 2.66 -7.33
C GLU A 5 6.96 3.58 -7.36
N ASP A 6 6.59 4.08 -8.55
CA ASP A 6 5.39 4.92 -8.74
C ASP A 6 4.11 4.20 -8.30
N ARG A 7 4.02 2.88 -8.58
CA ARG A 7 2.89 2.04 -8.16
C ARG A 7 2.88 1.82 -6.64
N LEU A 8 4.05 1.72 -6.01
CA LEU A 8 4.15 1.56 -4.57
C LEU A 8 3.70 2.84 -3.85
N ASP A 9 4.18 4.00 -4.31
CA ASP A 9 3.83 5.31 -3.76
C ASP A 9 2.33 5.57 -3.92
N GLN A 10 1.78 5.30 -5.10
CA GLN A 10 0.33 5.41 -5.34
C GLN A 10 -0.49 4.50 -4.39
N ALA A 11 -0.03 3.27 -4.13
CA ALA A 11 -0.72 2.37 -3.21
C ALA A 11 -0.62 2.83 -1.74
N ALA A 12 0.51 3.44 -1.36
CA ALA A 12 0.69 4.05 -0.04
C ALA A 12 -0.26 5.24 0.14
N ASP A 13 -0.33 6.13 -0.85
CA ASP A 13 -1.21 7.30 -0.84
C ASP A 13 -2.70 6.92 -0.81
N ALA A 14 -3.09 5.91 -1.58
CA ALA A 14 -4.46 5.39 -1.57
C ALA A 14 -4.84 4.83 -0.19
N TYR A 15 -3.94 4.06 0.44
CA TYR A 15 -4.17 3.53 1.78
C TYR A 15 -4.26 4.65 2.83
N ALA A 16 -3.32 5.60 2.81
CA ALA A 16 -3.29 6.73 3.74
C ALA A 16 -4.52 7.63 3.60
N SER A 17 -4.93 7.93 2.37
CA SER A 17 -6.14 8.73 2.10
C SER A 17 -7.40 8.02 2.59
N HIS A 18 -7.50 6.71 2.37
CA HIS A 18 -8.62 5.93 2.87
C HIS A 18 -8.73 5.97 4.40
N LEU A 19 -7.62 5.89 5.14
CA LEU A 19 -7.64 6.01 6.60
C LEU A 19 -8.13 7.39 7.07
N ARG A 20 -7.83 8.45 6.30
CA ARG A 20 -8.28 9.83 6.61
C ARG A 20 -9.73 10.10 6.24
N ASP A 21 -10.26 9.45 5.21
CA ASP A 21 -11.60 9.77 4.68
C ASP A 21 -12.67 8.76 5.12
N CYS A 22 -12.27 7.52 5.42
CA CYS A 22 -13.21 6.47 5.79
C CYS A 22 -13.74 6.69 7.22
N ARG A 23 -15.04 6.96 7.32
CA ARG A 23 -15.73 7.13 8.61
C ARG A 23 -15.53 5.95 9.56
N GLN A 24 -15.60 4.70 9.09
CA GLN A 24 -15.42 3.51 9.93
C GLN A 24 -13.99 3.42 10.50
N CYS A 25 -12.99 3.63 9.63
CA CYS A 25 -11.58 3.59 10.06
C CYS A 25 -11.28 4.69 11.09
N ARG A 26 -11.89 5.87 10.92
CA ARG A 26 -11.75 7.00 11.85
C ARG A 26 -12.51 6.80 13.16
N ALA A 27 -13.72 6.25 13.11
CA ALA A 27 -14.62 6.18 14.24
C ALA A 27 -14.27 5.05 15.21
N ASP A 28 -13.98 3.87 14.68
CA ASP A 28 -13.83 2.65 15.49
C ASP A 28 -12.36 2.26 15.71
N GLY A 29 -11.42 2.91 15.02
CA GLY A 29 -10.02 2.49 14.96
C GLY A 29 -9.82 1.09 14.38
N ARG A 30 -10.88 0.47 13.87
CA ARG A 30 -10.88 -0.84 13.23
C ARG A 30 -10.73 -0.68 11.73
N GLU A 31 -9.80 -1.44 11.17
CA GLU A 31 -9.52 -1.43 9.75
C GLU A 31 -10.68 -2.06 8.97
N CYS A 32 -11.34 -1.26 8.14
CA CYS A 32 -12.46 -1.73 7.33
C CYS A 32 -11.97 -2.67 6.20
N PRO A 33 -12.87 -3.41 5.52
CA PRO A 33 -12.49 -4.32 4.43
C PRO A 33 -11.71 -3.64 3.29
N ALA A 34 -12.05 -2.39 2.96
CA ALA A 34 -11.36 -1.62 1.93
C ALA A 34 -9.95 -1.20 2.37
N ALA A 35 -9.78 -0.70 3.59
CA ALA A 35 -8.48 -0.43 4.19
C ALA A 35 -7.59 -1.69 4.21
N LYS A 36 -8.18 -2.85 4.55
CA LYS A 36 -7.50 -4.15 4.53
C LYS A 36 -7.05 -4.56 3.13
N PHE A 37 -7.88 -4.32 2.12
CA PHE A 37 -7.53 -4.56 0.73
C PHE A 37 -6.36 -3.66 0.28
N LEU A 38 -6.45 -2.36 0.54
CA LEU A 38 -5.41 -1.37 0.18
C LEU A 38 -4.08 -1.70 0.87
N ARG A 39 -4.10 -2.01 2.17
CA ARG A 39 -2.90 -2.44 2.89
C ARG A 39 -2.29 -3.69 2.30
N ARG A 40 -3.11 -4.67 1.90
CA ARG A 40 -2.62 -5.90 1.27
C ARG A 40 -2.00 -5.63 -0.10
N ALA A 41 -2.59 -4.75 -0.90
CA ALA A 41 -2.05 -4.33 -2.19
C ALA A 41 -0.68 -3.64 -2.03
N HIS A 42 -0.58 -2.65 -1.15
CA HIS A 42 0.67 -1.97 -0.81
C HIS A 42 1.75 -2.96 -0.34
N ASN A 43 1.42 -3.87 0.58
CA ASN A 43 2.35 -4.88 1.09
C ASN A 43 2.86 -5.85 0.00
N ASN A 44 2.01 -6.20 -0.98
CA ASN A 44 2.42 -7.03 -2.09
C ASN A 44 3.41 -6.30 -3.00
N LEU A 45 3.11 -5.04 -3.37
CA LEU A 45 4.03 -4.19 -4.14
C LEU A 45 5.37 -4.00 -3.42
N LEU A 46 5.36 -3.82 -2.10
CA LEU A 46 6.58 -3.74 -1.27
C LEU A 46 7.41 -5.03 -1.30
N ARG A 47 6.75 -6.19 -1.38
CA ARG A 47 7.44 -7.48 -1.52
C ARG A 47 8.01 -7.64 -2.92
N GLU A 48 7.27 -7.25 -3.95
CA GLU A 48 7.72 -7.28 -5.34
C GLU A 48 8.91 -6.34 -5.57
N ALA A 49 8.83 -5.10 -5.09
CA ALA A 49 9.92 -4.13 -5.14
C ALA A 49 11.18 -4.69 -4.48
N ARG A 50 11.08 -5.23 -3.25
CA ARG A 50 12.22 -5.86 -2.56
C ARG A 50 12.80 -7.05 -3.32
N ARG A 51 11.97 -7.88 -3.98
CA ARG A 51 12.43 -8.99 -4.81
C ARG A 51 13.14 -8.50 -6.07
N GLY A 52 12.62 -7.45 -6.73
CA GLY A 52 13.27 -6.81 -7.86
C GLY A 52 14.63 -6.20 -7.47
N SER A 53 14.69 -5.50 -6.33
CA SER A 53 15.95 -4.92 -5.81
C SER A 53 16.95 -5.97 -5.30
N ALA A 54 16.50 -7.17 -4.93
CA ALA A 54 17.36 -8.29 -4.56
C ALA A 54 17.87 -9.06 -5.79
N ALA A 55 17.04 -9.21 -6.83
CA ALA A 55 17.44 -9.79 -8.10
C ALA A 55 18.43 -8.89 -8.87
N ALA A 56 18.25 -7.56 -8.80
CA ALA A 56 19.17 -6.58 -9.41
C ALA A 56 20.54 -6.47 -8.70
N ARG A 57 20.73 -7.15 -7.56
CA ARG A 57 21.99 -7.19 -6.80
C ARG A 57 22.79 -8.50 -6.97
N ARG A 58 22.34 -9.41 -7.84
CA ARG A 58 23.04 -10.64 -8.24
C ARG A 58 23.67 -10.47 -9.61
#